data_AF-A0A944VWU0-F1
#
_entry.id   AF-A0A944VWU0-F1
#
_cell.length_a   1.000
_cell.length_b   1.000
_cell.length_c   1.000
_cell.angle_alpha   90.00
_cell.angle_beta   90.00
_cell.angle_gamma   90.00
#
_symmetry.space_group_name_H-M   'P 1'
#
loop_
_entity.id
_entity.type
_entity.pdbx_description
1 polymer ?
#
loop_
_entity_poly.entity_id
_entity_poly.type
_entity_poly.pdbx_seq_one_letter_code
_entity_poly.pdbx_strand_id
1 'polypeptide(L)'
;MMTGLPEMRLAEALFEGLVTYDPSDLTPRPGVAESWDVSDDGLIYTFHLRKDAKWSDGKEVTALDFLFSWKRGLDPVNRYI
;
A
#
# COMPACT_ATOMS: atom_id res chain seq x y z
N MET A 1 7.43 -14.70 -5.44
CA MET A 1 6.19 -14.21 -6.09
C MET A 1 5.02 -14.90 -5.41
N MET A 2 3.92 -14.21 -5.10
CA MET A 2 2.70 -14.89 -4.61
C MET A 2 2.09 -15.63 -5.79
N THR A 3 2.04 -16.96 -5.69
CA THR A 3 1.56 -17.83 -6.77
C THR A 3 0.13 -18.33 -6.54
N GLY A 4 -0.49 -18.01 -5.39
CA GLY A 4 -1.82 -18.46 -5.02
C GLY A 4 -2.56 -17.52 -4.07
N LEU A 5 -3.84 -17.83 -3.87
CA LEU A 5 -4.72 -17.13 -2.94
C LEU A 5 -4.32 -17.27 -1.46
N PRO A 6 -3.77 -18.41 -0.97
CA PRO A 6 -3.37 -18.53 0.43
C PRO A 6 -2.27 -17.54 0.84
N GLU A 7 -1.25 -17.37 0.00
CA GLU A 7 -0.14 -16.45 0.27
C GLU A 7 -0.62 -15.00 0.28
N MET A 8 -1.57 -14.66 -0.60
CA MET A 8 -2.20 -13.35 -0.64
C MET A 8 -2.95 -13.04 0.66
N ARG A 9 -3.73 -13.98 1.19
CA ARG A 9 -4.45 -13.78 2.46
C ARG A 9 -3.52 -13.57 3.64
N LEU A 10 -2.38 -14.27 3.67
CA LEU A 10 -1.37 -14.05 4.69
C LEU A 10 -0.74 -12.65 4.56
N ALA A 11 -0.47 -12.19 3.34
CA ALA A 11 0.02 -10.85 3.11
C ALA A 11 -0.99 -9.78 3.55
N GLU A 12 -2.28 -9.93 3.20
CA GLU A 12 -3.36 -9.02 3.61
C GLU A 12 -3.57 -8.99 5.13
N ALA A 13 -3.30 -10.10 5.83
CA ALA A 13 -3.37 -10.14 7.28
C ALA A 13 -2.20 -9.44 7.98
N LEU A 14 -1.07 -9.27 7.29
CA LEU A 14 0.18 -8.74 7.85
C LEU A 14 0.50 -7.31 7.39
N PHE A 15 -0.02 -6.90 6.23
CA PHE A 15 0.31 -5.64 5.59
C PHE A 15 -0.94 -4.90 5.15
N GLU A 16 -0.91 -3.57 5.26
CA GLU A 16 -1.95 -2.68 4.79
C GLU A 16 -1.39 -1.74 3.72
N GLY A 17 -2.10 -1.61 2.59
CA GLY A 17 -1.75 -0.71 1.49
C GLY A 17 -2.18 0.75 1.75
N LEU A 18 -1.98 1.61 0.74
CA LEU A 18 -2.49 3.00 0.80
C LEU A 18 -4.03 3.02 0.90
N VAL A 19 -4.68 2.15 0.13
CA VAL A 19 -6.14 2.04 -0.01
C VAL A 19 -6.51 0.57 0.08
N THR A 20 -7.65 0.27 0.67
CA THR A 20 -8.30 -1.05 0.65
C THR A 20 -9.63 -0.96 -0.09
N TYR A 21 -10.39 -2.05 -0.19
CA TYR A 21 -11.69 -2.07 -0.85
C TYR A 21 -12.78 -2.56 0.10
N ASP A 22 -13.98 -2.07 -0.12
CA ASP A 22 -15.18 -2.61 0.50
C ASP A 22 -15.46 -4.03 -0.03
N PRO A 23 -15.60 -5.05 0.81
CA PRO A 23 -15.85 -6.41 0.34
C PRO A 23 -17.24 -6.59 -0.31
N SER A 24 -18.18 -5.66 -0.12
CA SER A 24 -19.53 -5.73 -0.66
C SER A 24 -19.68 -5.16 -2.07
N ASP A 25 -18.98 -4.07 -2.39
CA ASP A 25 -19.11 -3.36 -3.67
C ASP A 25 -17.78 -2.97 -4.34
N LEU A 26 -16.66 -3.35 -3.73
CA LEU A 26 -15.29 -3.09 -4.20
C LEU A 26 -14.92 -1.61 -4.29
N THR A 27 -15.70 -0.72 -3.68
CA THR A 27 -15.38 0.70 -3.63
C THR A 27 -14.13 0.94 -2.78
N PRO A 28 -13.30 1.94 -3.14
CA PRO A 28 -12.07 2.22 -2.41
C PRO A 28 -12.38 2.74 -1.00
N ARG A 29 -11.66 2.23 -0.01
CA ARG A 29 -11.74 2.62 1.40
C ARG A 29 -10.35 3.02 1.93
N PRO A 30 -10.27 3.92 2.92
CA PRO A 30 -9.00 4.27 3.57
C PRO A 30 -8.24 3.03 4.07
N GLY A 31 -6.94 2.99 3.78
CA GLY A 31 -5.98 2.07 4.40
C GLY A 31 -5.00 2.90 5.25
N VAL A 32 -3.71 2.87 4.89
CA VAL A 32 -2.72 3.78 5.50
C VAL A 32 -2.98 5.24 5.09
N ALA A 33 -3.51 5.49 3.89
CA ALA A 33 -3.98 6.80 3.50
C ALA A 33 -5.40 7.04 4.02
N GLU A 34 -5.60 8.14 4.75
CA GLU A 34 -6.92 8.55 5.26
C GLU A 34 -7.78 9.21 4.17
N SER A 35 -7.12 9.81 3.17
CA SER A 35 -7.75 10.43 2.02
C SER A 35 -6.75 10.53 0.85
N TRP A 36 -7.27 10.84 -0.34
CA TRP A 36 -6.47 11.13 -1.51
C TRP A 36 -7.17 12.10 -2.45
N ASP A 37 -6.38 12.91 -3.13
CA ASP A 37 -6.82 13.78 -4.20
C ASP A 37 -6.41 13.19 -5.56
N VAL A 38 -7.26 13.38 -6.56
CA VAL A 38 -7.00 12.99 -7.94
C VAL A 38 -7.03 14.24 -8.81
N SER A 39 -6.01 14.46 -9.63
CA SER A 39 -5.97 15.57 -10.58
C SER A 39 -7.10 15.47 -11.61
N ASP A 40 -7.44 16.60 -12.22
CA ASP A 40 -8.51 16.69 -13.23
C ASP A 40 -8.29 15.73 -14.42
N ASP A 41 -7.03 15.48 -14.79
CA ASP A 41 -6.65 14.55 -15.86
C ASP A 41 -6.56 13.08 -15.42
N GLY A 42 -6.72 12.80 -14.12
CA GLY A 42 -6.66 11.46 -13.55
C GLY A 42 -5.27 10.83 -13.54
N LEU A 43 -4.21 11.61 -13.75
CA LEU A 43 -2.83 11.09 -13.85
C LEU A 43 -2.02 11.28 -12.56
N ILE A 44 -2.42 12.20 -11.68
CA ILE A 44 -1.74 12.49 -10.41
C ILE A 44 -2.66 12.11 -9.26
N TYR A 45 -2.18 11.23 -8.40
CA TYR A 45 -2.82 10.82 -7.15
C TYR A 45 -1.98 11.30 -5.98
N THR A 46 -2.56 12.10 -5.09
CA THR A 46 -1.90 12.59 -3.88
C THR A 46 -2.52 11.91 -2.67
N PHE A 47 -1.75 11.08 -1.97
CA PHE A 47 -2.22 10.34 -0.79
C PHE A 47 -1.84 11.05 0.51
N HIS A 48 -2.80 11.23 1.39
CA HIS A 48 -2.60 11.80 2.73
C HIS A 48 -2.55 10.66 3.75
N LEU A 49 -1.38 10.42 4.33
CA LEU A 49 -1.18 9.33 5.29
C LEU A 49 -1.66 9.71 6.70
N ARG A 50 -2.25 8.73 7.39
CA ARG A 50 -2.59 8.85 8.82
C ARG A 50 -1.35 9.22 9.65
N LYS A 51 -1.49 10.18 10.57
CA LYS A 51 -0.38 10.66 11.42
C LYS A 51 0.03 9.70 12.52
N ASP A 52 -0.83 8.76 12.87
CA ASP A 52 -0.62 7.76 13.92
C ASP A 52 -0.22 6.38 13.38
N ALA A 53 -0.06 6.24 12.05
CA ALA A 53 0.35 5.00 11.42
C ALA A 53 1.76 4.59 11.87
N LYS A 54 1.87 3.38 12.40
CA LYS A 54 3.13 2.81 12.89
C LYS A 54 3.32 1.39 12.39
N TRP A 55 4.56 1.06 12.11
CA TRP A 55 5.02 -0.31 11.97
C TRP A 55 4.90 -1.05 13.31
N SER A 56 4.87 -2.37 13.27
CA SER A 56 4.80 -3.21 14.47
C SER A 56 6.02 -3.06 15.39
N ASP A 57 7.14 -2.53 14.89
CA ASP A 57 8.33 -2.17 15.68
C ASP A 57 8.23 -0.76 16.32
N GLY A 58 7.11 -0.05 16.11
CA GLY A 58 6.82 1.25 16.69
C GLY A 58 7.31 2.44 15.86
N LYS A 59 8.05 2.24 14.76
CA LYS A 59 8.45 3.32 13.86
C LYS A 59 7.25 3.88 13.11
N GLU A 60 7.27 5.18 12.85
CA GLU A 60 6.24 5.83 12.03
C GLU A 60 6.27 5.32 10.59
N VAL A 61 5.09 5.14 10.01
CA VAL A 61 4.95 4.85 8.58
C VAL A 61 4.99 6.17 7.81
N THR A 62 5.83 6.23 6.79
CA THR A 62 6.06 7.45 6.00
C THR A 62 5.85 7.21 4.50
N ALA A 63 5.70 8.28 3.73
CA ALA A 63 5.63 8.19 2.27
C ALA A 63 6.89 7.56 1.64
N LEU A 64 8.04 7.62 2.33
CA LEU A 64 9.29 7.01 1.86
C LEU A 64 9.24 5.49 1.88
N ASP A 65 8.48 4.88 2.80
CA ASP A 65 8.35 3.42 2.88
C ASP A 65 7.61 2.85 1.66
N PHE A 66 6.59 3.57 1.18
CA PHE A 66 5.87 3.24 -0.05
C PHE A 66 6.75 3.45 -1.28
N LEU A 67 7.46 4.57 -1.37
CA LEU A 67 8.41 4.85 -2.45
C LEU A 67 9.48 3.76 -2.56
N PHE A 68 10.06 3.36 -1.42
CA PHE A 68 11.03 2.28 -1.35
C PHE A 68 10.44 0.96 -1.83
N SER A 69 9.25 0.59 -1.34
CA SER A 69 8.59 -0.66 -1.69
C SER A 69 8.26 -0.77 -3.17
N TRP A 70 7.78 0.30 -3.80
CA TRP A 70 7.53 0.33 -5.24
C TRP A 70 8.81 0.26 -6.06
N LYS A 71 9.86 1.01 -5.69
CA LYS A 71 11.16 0.93 -6.35
C LYS A 71 11.73 -0.49 -6.28
N ARG A 72 11.65 -1.14 -5.11
CA ARG A 72 12.10 -2.53 -4.91
C ARG A 72 11.31 -3.52 -5.77
N GLY A 73 10.00 -3.32 -5.94
CA GLY A 73 9.15 -4.18 -6.76
C GLY A 73 9.42 -4.02 -8.27
N LEU A 74 9.83 -2.84 -8.71
CA LEU A 74 10.13 -2.53 -10.11
C LEU A 74 11.59 -2.78 -10.50
N ASP A 75 12.49 -3.00 -9.54
CA ASP A 75 13.91 -3.22 -9.80
C ASP A 75 14.13 -4.57 -10.51
N PRO A 76 14.58 -4.57 -11.79
CA PRO A 76 14.81 -5.80 -12.55
C PRO A 76 16.04 -6.59 -12.06
N VAL A 77 16.93 -5.97 -11.29
CA VAL A 77 18.14 -6.59 -10.72
C VAL A 77 17.85 -7.19 -9.34
N ASN A 78 16.60 -7.16 -8.88
CA ASN A 78 16.18 -7.81 -7.64
C ASN A 78 16.18 -9.35 -7.78
N ARG A 79 17.38 -9.91 -7.95
CA ARG A 79 17.67 -11.24 -8.49
C ARG A 79 17.80 -12.34 -7.42
N TYR A 80 17.26 -12.10 -6.23
CA TYR A 80 17.30 -13.07 -5.13
C TYR A 80 15.91 -13.25 -4.52
N ILE A 81 15.12 -14.08 -5.20
CA ILE A 81 14.23 -15.07 -4.59
C ILE A 81 14.43 -16.37 -5.38
#